data_AF-A0A9P1DA97-F1
#
_entry.id   AF-A0A9P1DA97-F1
#
_cell.length_a   1.000
_cell.length_b   1.000
_cell.length_c   1.000
_cell.angle_alpha   90.00
_cell.angle_beta   90.00
_cell.angle_gamma   90.00
#
_symmetry.space_group_name_H-M   'P 1'
#
loop_
_entity.id
_entity.type
_entity.pdbx_description
1 polymer ?
#
loop_
_entity_poly.entity_id
_entity_poly.type
_entity_poly.pdbx_seq_one_letter_code
_entity_poly.pdbx_strand_id
1 'polypeptide(L)'
;EYDILVVAAGLQQNFNVVPGLKETMGKNSVASIYSLDYSPVVWQNIQALNSGKAIFTNPCTAVNCGGAPQKIAYLAEAEWRKRGVRDSIDIEFITATPGIFACPEYRVALEKQMAAKGISPSVKTNLIEVDGDKKIAVFEKEGGEIVTKEFDFLHVTPPMSSPDFVKNSPLANAVGFVDVDKETCQHNKYPNVFALGDCSSLPTSKTYSAISSQAPVVVSNVQSLMEEKEATRIYDGYTACPVLLGDSQLMLAEFNGYTMEAIPTFWPLDQTKPNAFFYWLKRFVFEHVYWHAMPNGRWYGKYMFFEPWAQHKAESTETKATGPTPSEHAALKAQVAAPSTGTSQASSSSSSDS
;
A
#
# COMPACT_ATOMS: atom_id res chain seq x y z
N GLU A 1 19.52 -18.52 -16.05
CA GLU A 1 18.53 -19.54 -15.64
C GLU A 1 18.45 -19.56 -14.12
N TYR A 2 17.30 -19.89 -13.57
CA TYR A 2 17.04 -20.01 -12.13
C TYR A 2 16.03 -21.13 -11.89
N ASP A 3 16.11 -21.80 -10.74
CA ASP A 3 15.08 -22.78 -10.35
C ASP A 3 13.86 -22.05 -9.76
N ILE A 4 14.12 -21.08 -8.87
CA ILE A 4 13.11 -20.25 -8.21
C ILE A 4 13.56 -18.78 -8.32
N LEU A 5 12.62 -17.88 -8.62
CA LEU A 5 12.85 -16.44 -8.67
C LEU A 5 12.02 -15.73 -7.59
N VAL A 6 12.68 -14.88 -6.79
CA VAL A 6 12.01 -13.94 -5.88
C VAL A 6 12.23 -12.52 -6.37
N VAL A 7 11.16 -11.80 -6.70
CA VAL A 7 11.22 -10.41 -7.19
C VAL A 7 10.98 -9.44 -6.04
N ALA A 8 11.98 -8.61 -5.74
CA ALA A 8 11.95 -7.58 -4.69
C ALA A 8 12.56 -6.26 -5.20
N ALA A 9 12.07 -5.78 -6.35
CA ALA A 9 12.67 -4.70 -7.13
C ALA A 9 12.32 -3.27 -6.69
N GLY A 10 11.51 -3.10 -5.63
CA GLY A 10 11.14 -1.77 -5.14
C GLY A 10 10.12 -1.04 -6.02
N LEU A 11 10.08 0.29 -5.87
CA LEU A 11 9.34 1.23 -6.71
C LEU A 11 10.33 2.16 -7.43
N GLN A 12 9.93 2.64 -8.61
CA GLN A 12 10.63 3.65 -9.39
C GLN A 12 9.98 5.02 -9.17
N GLN A 13 10.79 6.05 -8.88
CA GLN A 13 10.30 7.44 -8.81
C GLN A 13 10.33 8.10 -10.19
N ASN A 14 9.18 8.56 -10.66
CA ASN A 14 9.00 9.10 -12.01
C ASN A 14 8.90 10.63 -12.02
N PHE A 15 9.98 11.31 -11.62
CA PHE A 15 10.05 12.78 -11.62
C PHE A 15 9.81 13.42 -13.00
N ASN A 16 10.00 12.67 -14.09
CA ASN A 16 9.86 13.16 -15.46
C ASN A 16 8.40 13.20 -15.95
N VAL A 17 7.46 12.59 -15.22
CA VAL A 17 6.06 12.45 -15.68
C VAL A 17 5.25 13.73 -15.48
N VAL A 18 5.64 14.57 -14.53
CA VAL A 18 5.05 15.89 -14.32
C VAL A 18 5.90 16.91 -15.08
N PRO A 19 5.38 17.56 -16.14
CA PRO A 19 6.08 18.63 -16.84
C PRO A 19 6.72 19.66 -15.90
N GLY A 20 7.99 19.96 -16.15
CA GLY A 20 8.80 20.92 -15.40
C GLY A 20 9.27 20.45 -14.01
N LEU A 21 8.78 19.32 -13.50
CA LEU A 21 9.15 18.83 -12.18
C LEU A 21 10.62 18.43 -12.12
N LYS A 22 11.08 17.55 -13.02
CA LYS A 22 12.46 17.05 -13.02
C LYS A 22 13.47 18.19 -13.07
N GLU A 23 13.22 19.17 -13.94
CA GLU A 23 14.09 20.31 -14.16
C GLU A 23 14.16 21.20 -12.92
N THR A 24 13.10 21.23 -12.10
CA THR A 24 12.98 22.07 -10.91
C THR A 24 13.43 21.39 -9.62
N MET A 25 13.55 20.05 -9.59
CA MET A 25 13.96 19.34 -8.38
C MET A 25 15.32 19.82 -7.84
N GLY A 26 15.36 20.15 -6.55
CA GLY A 26 16.56 20.61 -5.86
C GLY A 26 16.86 22.11 -6.05
N LYS A 27 16.07 22.82 -6.87
CA LYS A 27 16.16 24.26 -7.12
C LYS A 27 14.79 24.91 -6.93
N ASN A 28 14.72 26.24 -6.98
CA ASN A 28 13.48 27.03 -6.92
C ASN A 28 12.56 26.69 -5.72
N SER A 29 13.13 26.27 -4.59
CA SER A 29 12.38 25.76 -3.43
C SER A 29 11.49 24.54 -3.71
N VAL A 30 11.83 23.70 -4.68
CA VAL A 30 11.15 22.43 -4.98
C VAL A 30 12.04 21.27 -4.59
N ALA A 31 11.55 20.38 -3.73
CA ALA A 31 12.33 19.23 -3.26
C ALA A 31 11.43 18.06 -2.85
N SER A 32 12.03 16.89 -2.61
CA SER A 32 11.31 15.65 -2.28
C SER A 32 12.11 14.82 -1.29
N ILE A 33 11.45 14.29 -0.27
CA ILE A 33 12.06 13.33 0.68
C ILE A 33 12.29 11.93 0.06
N TYR A 34 11.74 11.69 -1.14
CA TYR A 34 11.77 10.38 -1.80
C TYR A 34 13.03 10.13 -2.63
N SER A 35 13.93 11.11 -2.73
CA SER A 35 15.24 10.98 -3.36
C SER A 35 16.33 11.27 -2.33
N LEU A 36 17.40 10.48 -2.36
CA LEU A 36 18.60 10.74 -1.55
C LEU A 36 19.22 12.11 -1.89
N ASP A 37 19.16 12.52 -3.15
CA ASP A 37 19.74 13.77 -3.62
C ASP A 37 18.95 15.00 -3.15
N TYR A 38 17.61 14.88 -3.07
CA TYR A 38 16.72 16.02 -2.79
C TYR A 38 16.24 16.08 -1.33
N SER A 39 16.33 14.99 -0.57
CA SER A 39 15.88 14.94 0.82
C SER A 39 16.61 15.96 1.71
N PRO A 40 17.94 16.16 1.61
CA PRO A 40 18.61 17.24 2.35
C PRO A 40 18.12 18.64 1.96
N VAL A 41 17.75 18.85 0.70
CA VAL A 41 17.24 20.15 0.20
C VAL A 41 15.86 20.46 0.79
N VAL A 42 15.03 19.45 1.06
CA VAL A 42 13.76 19.64 1.79
C VAL A 42 14.01 20.32 3.13
N TRP A 43 15.01 19.86 3.89
CA TRP A 43 15.35 20.46 5.18
C TRP A 43 15.85 21.90 5.02
N GLN A 44 16.73 22.15 4.04
CA GLN A 44 17.22 23.50 3.74
C GLN A 44 16.06 24.46 3.39
N ASN A 45 15.10 24.03 2.57
CA ASN A 45 13.94 24.83 2.20
C ASN A 45 13.04 25.13 3.41
N ILE A 46 12.81 24.13 4.28
CA ILE A 46 12.07 24.33 5.54
C ILE A 46 12.78 25.37 6.41
N GLN A 47 14.10 25.27 6.56
CA GLN A 47 14.91 26.22 7.34
C GLN A 47 14.92 27.64 6.74
N ALA A 48 14.89 27.77 5.41
CA ALA A 48 14.94 29.06 4.73
C ALA A 48 13.59 29.81 4.74
N LEU A 49 12.47 29.10 4.74
CA LEU A 49 11.14 29.72 4.71
C LEU A 49 10.80 30.41 6.04
N ASN A 50 10.45 31.70 5.98
CA ASN A 50 10.00 32.50 7.13
C ASN A 50 8.58 33.06 6.97
N SER A 51 8.07 33.09 5.73
CA SER A 51 6.73 33.56 5.40
C SER A 51 6.33 33.03 4.02
N GLY A 52 5.04 32.97 3.73
CA GLY A 52 4.53 32.63 2.40
C GLY A 52 3.80 31.29 2.35
N LYS A 53 3.79 30.63 1.18
CA LYS A 53 3.00 29.40 0.96
C LYS A 53 3.87 28.15 0.85
N ALA A 54 3.59 27.15 1.68
CA ALA A 54 4.20 25.83 1.63
C ALA A 54 3.18 24.78 1.16
N ILE A 55 3.47 24.10 0.06
CA ILE A 55 2.61 23.07 -0.53
C ILE A 55 3.29 21.71 -0.43
N PHE A 56 2.55 20.70 0.05
CA PHE A 56 2.98 19.31 0.14
C PHE A 56 2.06 18.44 -0.68
N THR A 57 2.60 17.67 -1.64
CA THR A 57 1.77 16.91 -2.59
C THR A 57 1.79 15.40 -2.37
N ASN A 58 0.71 14.71 -2.76
CA ASN A 58 0.61 13.26 -2.87
C ASN A 58 -0.11 12.87 -4.19
N PRO A 59 0.52 12.07 -5.07
CA PRO A 59 0.01 11.79 -6.42
C PRO A 59 -1.12 10.74 -6.41
N CYS A 60 -1.72 10.52 -7.59
CA CYS A 60 -2.74 9.49 -7.81
C CYS A 60 -2.19 8.06 -8.01
N THR A 61 -0.86 7.89 -8.02
CA THR A 61 -0.21 6.59 -8.22
C THR A 61 -0.01 5.85 -6.90
N ALA A 62 0.43 4.59 -6.98
CA ALA A 62 1.05 3.94 -5.83
C ALA A 62 2.27 4.75 -5.36
N VAL A 63 2.53 4.75 -4.06
CA VAL A 63 3.68 5.41 -3.44
C VAL A 63 4.25 4.52 -2.33
N ASN A 64 5.56 4.53 -2.13
CA ASN A 64 6.12 3.91 -0.94
C ASN A 64 5.77 4.78 0.29
N CYS A 65 5.29 4.13 1.34
CA CYS A 65 4.83 4.76 2.57
C CYS A 65 3.83 5.92 2.30
N GLY A 66 2.57 5.62 1.98
CA GLY A 66 1.54 6.63 1.67
C GLY A 66 1.27 7.69 2.75
N GLY A 67 1.73 7.50 3.98
CA GLY A 67 1.68 8.55 5.01
C GLY A 67 2.87 9.52 5.00
N ALA A 68 3.98 9.23 4.31
CA ALA A 68 5.15 10.10 4.31
C ALA A 68 4.92 11.52 3.73
N PRO A 69 4.05 11.72 2.72
CA PRO A 69 3.79 13.06 2.17
C PRO A 69 3.22 14.05 3.19
N GLN A 70 2.37 13.58 4.11
CA GLN A 70 1.83 14.40 5.21
C GLN A 70 2.76 14.44 6.43
N LYS A 71 3.58 13.40 6.68
CA LYS A 71 4.58 13.43 7.77
C LYS A 71 5.49 14.64 7.67
N ILE A 72 5.99 14.92 6.47
CA ILE A 72 6.88 16.05 6.26
C ILE A 72 6.17 17.40 6.45
N ALA A 73 4.87 17.50 6.13
CA ALA A 73 4.07 18.69 6.41
C ALA A 73 3.96 18.95 7.92
N TYR A 74 3.69 17.91 8.72
CA TYR A 74 3.66 18.04 10.19
C TYR A 74 5.02 18.40 10.79
N LEU A 75 6.10 17.82 10.27
CA LEU A 75 7.46 18.12 10.73
C LEU A 75 7.88 19.55 10.38
N ALA A 76 7.55 20.01 9.18
CA ALA A 76 7.81 21.38 8.74
C ALA A 76 7.03 22.39 9.59
N GLU A 77 5.74 22.13 9.84
CA GLU A 77 4.93 22.95 10.74
C GLU A 77 5.57 23.09 12.12
N ALA A 78 5.98 21.97 12.72
CA ALA A 78 6.57 21.98 14.04
C ALA A 78 7.89 22.76 14.09
N GLU A 79 8.70 22.69 13.04
CA GLU A 79 9.92 23.49 12.94
C GLU A 79 9.63 24.98 12.78
N TRP A 80 8.68 25.37 11.93
CA TRP A 80 8.28 26.78 11.78
C TRP A 80 7.67 27.36 13.06
N ARG A 81 6.90 26.56 13.81
CA ARG A 81 6.37 26.96 15.11
C ARG A 81 7.48 27.12 16.13
N LYS A 82 8.43 26.19 16.18
CA LYS A 82 9.62 26.28 17.05
C LYS A 82 10.46 27.53 16.75
N ARG A 83 10.53 27.94 15.49
CA ARG A 83 11.23 29.16 15.04
C ARG A 83 10.42 30.45 15.21
N GLY A 84 9.15 30.37 15.63
CA GLY A 84 8.28 31.53 15.80
C GLY A 84 7.81 32.19 14.50
N VAL A 85 7.90 31.49 13.36
CA VAL A 85 7.51 32.02 12.04
C VAL A 85 6.26 31.35 11.46
N ARG A 86 5.68 30.38 12.18
CA ARG A 86 4.53 29.58 11.73
C ARG A 86 3.35 30.42 11.25
N ASP A 87 3.01 31.49 11.96
CA ASP A 87 1.81 32.29 11.67
C ASP A 87 1.93 33.08 10.36
N SER A 88 3.15 33.22 9.82
CA SER A 88 3.42 33.87 8.53
C SER A 88 3.41 32.88 7.35
N ILE A 89 3.16 31.58 7.59
CA ILE A 89 3.25 30.51 6.59
C ILE A 89 1.88 29.84 6.41
N ASP A 90 1.34 29.89 5.20
CA ASP A 90 0.18 29.09 4.80
C ASP A 90 0.63 27.69 4.38
N ILE A 91 0.02 26.65 4.95
CA ILE A 91 0.41 25.26 4.70
C ILE A 91 -0.75 24.51 4.05
N GLU A 92 -0.53 24.01 2.83
CA GLU A 92 -1.47 23.17 2.12
C GLU A 92 -0.94 21.75 1.93
N PHE A 93 -1.76 20.75 2.24
CA PHE A 93 -1.51 19.36 1.88
C PHE A 93 -2.47 18.95 0.75
N ILE A 94 -1.95 18.78 -0.45
CA ILE A 94 -2.73 18.49 -1.65
C ILE A 94 -2.54 17.02 -2.02
N THR A 95 -3.62 16.25 -2.04
CA THR A 95 -3.58 14.82 -2.33
C THR A 95 -4.58 14.44 -3.41
N ALA A 96 -4.16 13.59 -4.35
CA ALA A 96 -5.05 13.05 -5.38
C ALA A 96 -6.03 12.01 -4.83
N THR A 97 -5.82 11.54 -3.60
CA THR A 97 -6.67 10.52 -2.95
C THR A 97 -7.97 11.12 -2.41
N PRO A 98 -9.04 10.31 -2.22
CA PRO A 98 -10.32 10.77 -1.65
C PRO A 98 -10.24 11.26 -0.19
N GLY A 99 -9.19 10.90 0.54
CA GLY A 99 -8.95 11.31 1.92
C GLY A 99 -7.45 11.29 2.24
N ILE A 100 -7.06 11.91 3.35
CA ILE A 100 -5.65 12.05 3.72
C ILE A 100 -5.01 10.74 4.21
N PHE A 101 -5.80 9.73 4.55
CA PHE A 101 -5.33 8.42 4.99
C PHE A 101 -6.35 7.33 4.64
N ALA A 102 -5.90 6.11 4.35
CA ALA A 102 -6.76 5.04 3.86
C ALA A 102 -7.63 4.40 4.97
N CYS A 103 -7.02 4.09 6.12
CA CYS A 103 -7.74 3.53 7.27
C CYS A 103 -8.64 4.62 7.91
N PRO A 104 -9.97 4.43 7.98
CA PRO A 104 -10.90 5.47 8.45
C PRO A 104 -10.62 5.98 9.87
N GLU A 105 -10.27 5.09 10.80
CA GLU A 105 -10.01 5.43 12.20
C GLU A 105 -8.81 6.39 12.33
N TYR A 106 -7.68 6.04 11.70
CA TYR A 106 -6.50 6.90 11.68
C TYR A 106 -6.72 8.16 10.85
N ARG A 107 -7.52 8.10 9.77
CA ARG A 107 -7.88 9.29 8.98
C ARG A 107 -8.54 10.36 9.85
N VAL A 108 -9.58 10.00 10.61
CA VAL A 108 -10.29 10.94 11.49
C VAL A 108 -9.34 11.56 12.52
N ALA A 109 -8.43 10.76 13.09
CA ALA A 109 -7.46 11.26 14.04
C ALA A 109 -6.42 12.20 13.38
N LEU A 110 -5.95 11.89 12.17
CA LEU A 110 -5.00 12.72 11.43
C LEU A 110 -5.62 14.03 10.91
N GLU A 111 -6.90 14.03 10.55
CA GLU A 111 -7.64 15.23 10.16
C GLU A 111 -7.70 16.22 11.33
N LYS A 112 -7.93 15.73 12.55
CA LYS A 112 -7.84 16.55 13.78
C LYS A 112 -6.43 17.12 13.98
N GLN A 113 -5.38 16.35 13.68
CA GLN A 113 -4.00 16.84 13.77
C GLN A 113 -3.70 17.91 12.71
N MET A 114 -4.16 17.75 11.47
CA MET A 114 -4.01 18.79 10.43
C MET A 114 -4.72 20.08 10.84
N ALA A 115 -5.98 19.98 11.28
CA ALA A 115 -6.75 21.13 11.73
C ALA A 115 -6.07 21.86 12.91
N ALA A 116 -5.64 21.12 13.93
CA ALA A 116 -4.95 21.68 15.11
C ALA A 116 -3.63 22.39 14.75
N LYS A 117 -2.99 21.97 13.64
CA LYS A 117 -1.74 22.53 13.12
C LYS A 117 -1.95 23.58 12.04
N GLY A 118 -3.20 23.92 11.70
CA GLY A 118 -3.54 24.88 10.65
C GLY A 118 -3.04 24.45 9.26
N ILE A 119 -3.01 23.14 8.99
CA ILE A 119 -2.66 22.58 7.68
C ILE A 119 -3.95 22.33 6.91
N SER A 120 -4.10 22.96 5.75
CA SER A 120 -5.30 22.86 4.93
C SER A 120 -5.21 21.68 3.96
N PRO A 121 -6.05 20.63 4.11
CA PRO A 121 -6.07 19.53 3.15
C PRO A 121 -6.90 19.88 1.90
N SER A 122 -6.39 19.53 0.73
CA SER A 122 -7.13 19.50 -0.54
C SER A 122 -7.09 18.08 -1.08
N VAL A 123 -8.22 17.39 -1.04
CA VAL A 123 -8.35 16.00 -1.50
C VAL A 123 -8.73 15.96 -2.97
N LYS A 124 -8.58 14.79 -3.60
CA LYS A 124 -8.92 14.56 -5.01
C LYS A 124 -8.35 15.60 -5.98
N THR A 125 -7.14 16.06 -5.69
CA THR A 125 -6.45 17.11 -6.44
C THR A 125 -5.02 16.64 -6.71
N ASN A 126 -4.65 16.51 -7.98
CA ASN A 126 -3.37 15.94 -8.40
C ASN A 126 -2.46 17.01 -9.01
N LEU A 127 -1.16 16.96 -8.71
CA LEU A 127 -0.16 17.84 -9.33
C LEU A 127 0.07 17.40 -10.78
N ILE A 128 -0.06 18.31 -11.73
CA ILE A 128 0.10 18.01 -13.17
C ILE A 128 1.20 18.81 -13.86
N GLU A 129 1.64 19.95 -13.32
CA GLU A 129 2.74 20.74 -13.88
C GLU A 129 3.42 21.60 -12.80
N VAL A 130 4.71 21.87 -12.95
CA VAL A 130 5.47 22.80 -12.12
C VAL A 130 6.28 23.75 -13.00
N ASP A 131 6.06 25.05 -12.84
CA ASP A 131 6.95 26.11 -13.34
C ASP A 131 7.78 26.62 -12.18
N GLY A 132 9.01 26.13 -12.06
CA GLY A 132 9.92 26.50 -10.99
C GLY A 132 10.35 27.96 -11.01
N ASP A 133 10.54 28.55 -12.19
CA ASP A 133 11.05 29.91 -12.32
C ASP A 133 10.00 30.93 -11.88
N LYS A 134 8.72 30.66 -12.19
CA LYS A 134 7.59 31.47 -11.71
C LYS A 134 7.07 31.03 -10.33
N LYS A 135 7.59 29.93 -9.78
CA LYS A 135 7.12 29.28 -8.55
C LYS A 135 5.61 28.99 -8.58
N ILE A 136 5.16 28.39 -9.67
CA ILE A 136 3.76 28.03 -9.91
C ILE A 136 3.64 26.51 -9.99
N ALA A 137 2.64 25.96 -9.31
CA ALA A 137 2.23 24.57 -9.41
C ALA A 137 0.79 24.50 -9.96
N VAL A 138 0.57 23.67 -10.96
CA VAL A 138 -0.73 23.46 -11.59
C VAL A 138 -1.28 22.11 -11.14
N PHE A 139 -2.54 22.12 -10.72
CA PHE A 139 -3.25 20.97 -10.23
C PHE A 139 -4.52 20.71 -11.02
N GLU A 140 -4.88 19.44 -11.14
CA GLU A 140 -6.16 19.00 -11.66
C GLU A 140 -6.99 18.40 -10.53
N LYS A 141 -8.20 18.92 -10.31
CA LYS A 141 -9.18 18.34 -9.39
C LYS A 141 -9.99 17.23 -10.06
N GLU A 142 -10.60 16.36 -9.26
CA GLU A 142 -11.63 15.45 -9.74
C GLU A 142 -12.72 16.24 -10.50
N GLY A 143 -13.01 15.80 -11.72
CA GLY A 143 -13.90 16.50 -12.65
C GLY A 143 -13.19 17.37 -13.68
N GLY A 144 -11.85 17.49 -13.64
CA GLY A 144 -11.04 18.17 -14.66
C GLY A 144 -10.86 19.68 -14.45
N GLU A 145 -11.27 20.22 -13.29
CA GLU A 145 -11.01 21.62 -12.96
C GLU A 145 -9.51 21.84 -12.74
N ILE A 146 -8.93 22.76 -13.50
CA ILE A 146 -7.53 23.15 -13.38
C ILE A 146 -7.39 24.31 -12.39
N VAL A 147 -6.51 24.14 -11.40
CA VAL A 147 -6.20 25.15 -10.39
C VAL A 147 -4.70 25.42 -10.36
N THR A 148 -4.36 26.70 -10.49
CA THR A 148 -2.99 27.19 -10.41
C THR A 148 -2.72 27.76 -9.03
N LYS A 149 -1.60 27.39 -8.41
CA LYS A 149 -1.18 27.89 -7.10
C LYS A 149 0.27 28.37 -7.14
N GLU A 150 0.51 29.56 -6.60
CA GLU A 150 1.86 30.03 -6.30
C GLU A 150 2.39 29.32 -5.04
N PHE A 151 3.71 29.17 -4.94
CA PHE A 151 4.35 28.61 -3.75
C PHE A 151 5.65 29.32 -3.42
N ASP A 152 6.03 29.29 -2.14
CA ASP A 152 7.37 29.66 -1.67
C ASP A 152 8.21 28.44 -1.33
N PHE A 153 7.54 27.32 -1.02
CA PHE A 153 8.11 25.99 -0.87
C PHE A 153 7.15 24.93 -1.42
N LEU A 154 7.66 24.03 -2.26
CA LEU A 154 6.91 22.90 -2.78
C LEU A 154 7.63 21.59 -2.46
N HIS A 155 7.06 20.80 -1.56
CA HIS A 155 7.45 19.41 -1.37
C HIS A 155 6.64 18.52 -2.32
N VAL A 156 7.33 17.80 -3.20
CA VAL A 156 6.69 16.91 -4.17
C VAL A 156 6.86 15.44 -3.78
N THR A 157 5.76 14.72 -3.68
CA THR A 157 5.79 13.25 -3.79
C THR A 157 5.69 12.89 -5.27
N PRO A 158 6.75 12.35 -5.89
CA PRO A 158 6.70 12.04 -7.31
C PRO A 158 5.71 10.93 -7.58
N PRO A 159 5.05 10.91 -8.75
CA PRO A 159 4.39 9.70 -9.24
C PRO A 159 5.38 8.54 -9.23
N MET A 160 4.92 7.35 -8.83
CA MET A 160 5.76 6.14 -8.78
C MET A 160 5.10 4.99 -9.54
N SER A 161 5.92 4.06 -10.00
CA SER A 161 5.49 2.82 -10.65
C SER A 161 6.39 1.68 -10.23
N SER A 162 6.03 0.44 -10.60
CA SER A 162 7.04 -0.61 -10.67
C SER A 162 8.19 -0.19 -11.60
N PRO A 163 9.40 -0.71 -11.40
CA PRO A 163 10.52 -0.47 -12.31
C PRO A 163 10.18 -0.87 -13.74
N ASP A 164 10.72 -0.13 -14.71
CA ASP A 164 10.37 -0.34 -16.13
C ASP A 164 10.66 -1.77 -16.62
N PHE A 165 11.71 -2.40 -16.12
CA PHE A 165 12.01 -3.79 -16.47
C PHE A 165 11.01 -4.80 -15.89
N VAL A 166 10.35 -4.47 -14.76
CA VAL A 166 9.24 -5.28 -14.21
C VAL A 166 8.00 -5.04 -15.05
N LYS A 167 7.64 -3.77 -15.26
CA LYS A 167 6.44 -3.34 -15.98
C LYS A 167 6.36 -3.92 -17.40
N ASN A 168 7.49 -4.00 -18.08
CA ASN A 168 7.57 -4.52 -19.45
C ASN A 168 7.89 -6.03 -19.51
N SER A 169 7.85 -6.74 -18.38
CA SER A 169 8.12 -8.18 -18.33
C SER A 169 6.84 -9.02 -18.41
N PRO A 170 6.97 -10.32 -18.75
CA PRO A 170 5.85 -11.26 -18.66
C PRO A 170 5.34 -11.50 -17.23
N LEU A 171 6.00 -10.96 -16.20
CA LEU A 171 5.63 -11.09 -14.80
C LEU A 171 4.62 -10.02 -14.34
N ALA A 172 4.42 -8.98 -15.14
CA ALA A 172 3.56 -7.87 -14.76
C ALA A 172 2.07 -8.18 -14.97
N ASN A 173 1.25 -7.70 -14.04
CA ASN A 173 -0.19 -7.57 -14.23
C ASN A 173 -0.53 -6.36 -15.13
N ALA A 174 -1.82 -6.13 -15.38
CA ALA A 174 -2.31 -5.07 -16.25
C ALA A 174 -1.87 -3.64 -15.84
N VAL A 175 -1.53 -3.42 -14.57
CA VAL A 175 -1.08 -2.12 -14.05
C VAL A 175 0.45 -2.04 -13.87
N GLY A 176 1.19 -3.09 -14.28
CA GLY A 176 2.65 -3.10 -14.34
C GLY A 176 3.36 -3.72 -13.13
N PHE A 177 2.65 -4.16 -12.09
CA PHE A 177 3.25 -4.76 -10.89
C PHE A 177 3.37 -6.28 -11.04
N VAL A 178 4.30 -6.93 -10.33
CA VAL A 178 4.44 -8.40 -10.40
C VAL A 178 3.14 -9.07 -9.95
N ASP A 179 2.57 -9.91 -10.81
CA ASP A 179 1.24 -10.51 -10.64
C ASP A 179 1.27 -11.71 -9.67
N VAL A 180 1.01 -11.44 -8.39
CA VAL A 180 1.03 -12.46 -7.33
C VAL A 180 -0.34 -12.69 -6.69
N ASP A 181 -0.53 -13.90 -6.17
CA ASP A 181 -1.59 -14.24 -5.24
C ASP A 181 -1.40 -13.41 -3.96
N LYS A 182 -2.49 -12.81 -3.50
CA LYS A 182 -2.45 -11.87 -2.37
C LYS A 182 -2.08 -12.55 -1.05
N GLU A 183 -2.29 -13.87 -0.93
CA GLU A 183 -2.06 -14.60 0.31
C GLU A 183 -0.68 -15.28 0.28
N THR A 184 -0.35 -16.01 -0.77
CA THR A 184 0.88 -16.81 -0.81
C THR A 184 2.09 -16.04 -1.32
N CYS A 185 1.88 -14.86 -1.93
CA CYS A 185 2.90 -14.08 -2.63
C CYS A 185 3.55 -14.81 -3.83
N GLN A 186 2.97 -15.94 -4.26
CA GLN A 186 3.38 -16.69 -5.44
C GLN A 186 2.79 -16.06 -6.69
N HIS A 187 3.52 -16.09 -7.80
CA HIS A 187 3.06 -15.54 -9.06
C HIS A 187 1.88 -16.35 -9.63
N ASN A 188 0.82 -15.67 -10.08
CA ASN A 188 -0.43 -16.31 -10.52
C ASN A 188 -0.25 -17.23 -11.74
N LYS A 189 0.68 -16.89 -12.63
CA LYS A 189 1.04 -17.67 -13.84
C LYS A 189 2.27 -18.59 -13.71
N TYR A 190 3.30 -18.22 -12.94
CA TYR A 190 4.59 -18.94 -12.93
C TYR A 190 4.83 -19.51 -11.53
N PRO A 191 4.67 -20.83 -11.32
CA PRO A 191 4.66 -21.41 -9.97
C PRO A 191 6.01 -21.30 -9.24
N ASN A 192 7.10 -21.11 -9.98
CA ASN A 192 8.45 -20.92 -9.42
C ASN A 192 8.86 -19.45 -9.24
N VAL A 193 7.91 -18.51 -9.35
CA VAL A 193 8.16 -17.09 -9.15
C VAL A 193 7.36 -16.61 -7.95
N PHE A 194 8.01 -15.82 -7.08
CA PHE A 194 7.40 -15.12 -5.95
C PHE A 194 7.73 -13.64 -6.02
N ALA A 195 6.90 -12.79 -5.41
CA ALA A 195 7.24 -11.39 -5.24
C ALA A 195 6.69 -10.82 -3.94
N LEU A 196 7.42 -9.86 -3.37
CA LEU A 196 7.04 -9.15 -2.16
C LEU A 196 7.40 -7.67 -2.25
N GLY A 197 6.87 -6.91 -1.30
CA GLY A 197 7.12 -5.50 -1.15
C GLY A 197 6.58 -4.68 -2.31
N ASP A 198 7.29 -3.61 -2.56
CA ASP A 198 6.87 -2.47 -3.37
C ASP A 198 6.59 -2.80 -4.84
N CYS A 199 7.28 -3.77 -5.43
CA CYS A 199 7.06 -4.18 -6.83
C CYS A 199 5.92 -5.19 -7.03
N SER A 200 5.38 -5.77 -5.95
CA SER A 200 4.30 -6.75 -6.02
C SER A 200 2.92 -6.11 -6.24
N SER A 201 1.97 -6.89 -6.76
CA SER A 201 0.56 -6.54 -6.88
C SER A 201 -0.24 -6.65 -5.56
N LEU A 202 0.43 -6.96 -4.43
CA LEU A 202 -0.23 -7.14 -3.14
C LEU A 202 -1.11 -5.91 -2.80
N PRO A 203 -2.42 -6.08 -2.55
CA PRO A 203 -3.35 -4.97 -2.36
C PRO A 203 -3.28 -4.41 -0.93
N THR A 204 -2.09 -3.97 -0.52
CA THR A 204 -1.80 -3.39 0.79
C THR A 204 -0.94 -2.14 0.62
N SER A 205 -0.72 -1.39 1.71
CA SER A 205 0.21 -0.26 1.66
C SER A 205 1.64 -0.75 1.45
N LYS A 206 2.34 -0.12 0.50
CA LYS A 206 3.74 -0.40 0.16
C LYS A 206 4.66 0.17 1.24
N THR A 207 4.88 -0.60 2.31
CA THR A 207 5.64 -0.18 3.50
C THR A 207 6.65 -1.22 3.91
N TYR A 208 7.69 -0.77 4.62
CA TYR A 208 8.63 -1.67 5.28
C TYR A 208 7.94 -2.65 6.25
N SER A 209 6.92 -2.18 6.98
CA SER A 209 6.16 -3.03 7.90
C SER A 209 5.41 -4.15 7.17
N ALA A 210 4.86 -3.87 5.99
CA ALA A 210 4.26 -4.90 5.13
C ALA A 210 5.30 -5.91 4.66
N ILE A 211 6.47 -5.44 4.20
CA ILE A 211 7.59 -6.31 3.79
C ILE A 211 8.00 -7.26 4.93
N SER A 212 8.07 -6.76 6.17
CA SER A 212 8.45 -7.59 7.32
C SER A 212 7.43 -8.70 7.66
N SER A 213 6.17 -8.56 7.24
CA SER A 213 5.16 -9.61 7.37
C SER A 213 5.05 -10.50 6.11
N GLN A 214 5.47 -10.00 4.95
CA GLN A 214 5.48 -10.76 3.69
C GLN A 214 6.69 -11.69 3.58
N ALA A 215 7.87 -11.25 4.05
CA ALA A 215 9.11 -12.02 3.92
C ALA A 215 9.01 -13.44 4.53
N PRO A 216 8.46 -13.65 5.74
CA PRO A 216 8.30 -14.99 6.31
C PRO A 216 7.35 -15.88 5.50
N VAL A 217 6.35 -15.29 4.84
CA VAL A 217 5.40 -15.99 3.97
C VAL A 217 6.12 -16.47 2.71
N VAL A 218 6.85 -15.59 2.03
CA VAL A 218 7.64 -15.94 0.85
C VAL A 218 8.70 -16.98 1.17
N VAL A 219 9.45 -16.83 2.26
CA VAL A 219 10.48 -17.81 2.67
C VAL A 219 9.87 -19.19 2.86
N SER A 220 8.77 -19.28 3.62
CA SER A 220 8.10 -20.55 3.86
C SER A 220 7.56 -21.18 2.58
N ASN A 221 6.97 -20.39 1.69
CA ASN A 221 6.38 -20.92 0.46
C ASN A 221 7.44 -21.30 -0.59
N VAL A 222 8.59 -20.61 -0.61
CA VAL A 222 9.77 -21.03 -1.39
C VAL A 222 10.30 -22.36 -0.85
N GLN A 223 10.42 -22.52 0.47
CA GLN A 223 10.82 -23.79 1.09
C GLN A 223 9.85 -24.92 0.76
N SER A 224 8.53 -24.67 0.85
CA SER A 224 7.52 -25.64 0.40
C SER A 224 7.75 -26.06 -1.05
N LEU A 225 7.99 -25.11 -1.96
CA LEU A 225 8.23 -25.43 -3.36
C LEU A 225 9.52 -26.25 -3.57
N MET A 226 10.59 -25.97 -2.82
CA MET A 226 11.83 -26.76 -2.85
C MET A 226 11.62 -28.20 -2.37
N GLU A 227 10.63 -28.42 -1.50
CA GLU A 227 10.22 -29.73 -1.00
C GLU A 227 9.10 -30.35 -1.86
N GLU A 228 8.80 -29.79 -3.04
CA GLU A 228 7.72 -30.23 -3.94
C GLU A 228 6.32 -30.19 -3.28
N LYS A 229 6.13 -29.28 -2.31
CA LYS A 229 4.86 -29.02 -1.61
C LYS A 229 4.19 -27.74 -2.09
N GLU A 230 2.88 -27.66 -1.88
CA GLU A 230 2.11 -26.45 -2.18
C GLU A 230 2.45 -25.29 -1.23
N ALA A 231 2.33 -24.07 -1.75
CA ALA A 231 2.49 -22.83 -0.99
C ALA A 231 1.24 -22.59 -0.12
N THR A 232 1.33 -22.93 1.17
CA THR A 232 0.17 -22.85 2.10
C THR A 232 0.26 -21.69 3.07
N ARG A 233 1.44 -21.08 3.31
CA ARG A 233 1.56 -19.96 4.26
C ARG A 233 0.94 -18.71 3.66
N ILE A 234 0.18 -17.97 4.46
CA ILE A 234 -0.55 -16.78 4.01
C ILE A 234 -0.04 -15.48 4.63
N TYR A 235 -0.10 -14.42 3.84
CA TYR A 235 0.01 -13.04 4.24
C TYR A 235 -1.39 -12.46 4.48
N ASP A 236 -1.61 -11.93 5.68
CA ASP A 236 -2.91 -11.43 6.15
C ASP A 236 -3.23 -9.99 5.73
N GLY A 237 -2.33 -9.34 5.00
CA GLY A 237 -2.48 -7.93 4.59
C GLY A 237 -1.91 -6.91 5.57
N TYR A 238 -1.29 -7.32 6.68
CA TYR A 238 -0.73 -6.41 7.70
C TYR A 238 0.21 -5.35 7.12
N THR A 239 -0.04 -4.11 7.48
CA THR A 239 0.87 -2.99 7.21
C THR A 239 0.85 -2.00 8.37
N ALA A 240 1.89 -1.17 8.47
CA ALA A 240 1.94 -0.08 9.41
C ALA A 240 2.53 1.19 8.81
N CYS A 241 2.11 2.32 9.32
CA CYS A 241 2.62 3.63 8.97
C CYS A 241 2.84 4.45 10.25
N PRO A 242 4.08 4.55 10.75
CA PRO A 242 4.40 5.43 11.87
C PRO A 242 4.35 6.89 11.40
N VAL A 243 3.28 7.62 11.71
CA VAL A 243 3.04 9.00 11.26
C VAL A 243 3.64 9.98 12.26
N LEU A 244 4.78 10.57 11.88
CA LEU A 244 5.44 11.64 12.62
C LEU A 244 4.59 12.91 12.61
N LEU A 245 4.36 13.49 13.78
CA LEU A 245 3.52 14.69 13.95
C LEU A 245 4.31 15.93 14.37
N GLY A 246 5.64 15.84 14.44
CA GLY A 246 6.47 16.88 15.08
C GLY A 246 6.50 16.75 16.60
N ASP A 247 7.23 17.65 17.28
CA ASP A 247 7.30 17.73 18.76
C ASP A 247 7.63 16.42 19.48
N SER A 248 8.41 15.54 18.84
CA SER A 248 8.69 14.18 19.33
C SER A 248 7.42 13.33 19.56
N GLN A 249 6.37 13.56 18.77
CA GLN A 249 5.11 12.81 18.80
C GLN A 249 4.92 12.00 17.51
N LEU A 250 4.28 10.83 17.66
CA LEU A 250 3.97 9.92 16.56
C LEU A 250 2.63 9.21 16.80
N MET A 251 1.84 9.06 15.74
CA MET A 251 0.70 8.13 15.70
C MET A 251 1.14 6.85 14.97
N LEU A 252 1.05 5.70 15.63
CA LEU A 252 1.45 4.42 15.05
C LEU A 252 0.24 3.78 14.36
N ALA A 253 0.02 4.08 13.09
CA ALA A 253 -1.11 3.51 12.36
C ALA A 253 -0.80 2.08 11.93
N GLU A 254 -1.48 1.09 12.50
CA GLU A 254 -1.37 -0.33 12.12
C GLU A 254 -2.73 -0.80 11.64
N PHE A 255 -2.80 -1.36 10.43
CA PHE A 255 -4.07 -1.73 9.82
C PHE A 255 -3.91 -2.90 8.85
N ASN A 256 -5.01 -3.61 8.61
CA ASN A 256 -5.07 -4.61 7.57
C ASN A 256 -5.24 -3.89 6.22
N GLY A 257 -4.30 -4.06 5.29
CA GLY A 257 -4.37 -3.43 3.97
C GLY A 257 -5.49 -3.95 3.07
N TYR A 258 -6.09 -5.11 3.38
CA TYR A 258 -7.19 -5.69 2.62
C TYR A 258 -8.55 -5.16 3.10
N THR A 259 -8.73 -5.02 4.42
CA THR A 259 -10.02 -4.59 5.01
C THR A 259 -10.03 -3.12 5.41
N MET A 260 -8.86 -2.48 5.52
CA MET A 260 -8.65 -1.13 6.06
C MET A 260 -9.04 -0.98 7.54
N GLU A 261 -9.16 -2.08 8.29
CA GLU A 261 -9.43 -2.08 9.73
C GLU A 261 -8.15 -1.91 10.53
N ALA A 262 -8.23 -1.14 11.63
CA ALA A 262 -7.11 -0.96 12.54
C ALA A 262 -6.79 -2.27 13.29
N ILE A 263 -5.50 -2.59 13.38
CA ILE A 263 -4.99 -3.78 14.09
C ILE A 263 -3.78 -3.38 14.97
N PRO A 264 -4.00 -2.56 16.01
CA PRO A 264 -2.92 -2.04 16.85
C PRO A 264 -2.21 -3.15 17.62
N THR A 265 -0.87 -3.12 17.63
CA THR A 265 -0.04 -4.10 18.35
C THR A 265 0.06 -3.80 19.84
N PHE A 266 0.08 -2.52 20.24
CA PHE A 266 0.43 -2.10 21.60
C PHE A 266 -0.79 -1.91 22.51
N TRP A 267 -1.63 -2.93 22.68
CA TRP A 267 -2.72 -2.87 23.67
C TRP A 267 -2.16 -2.78 25.11
N PRO A 268 -2.64 -1.87 25.99
CA PRO A 268 -3.83 -0.99 25.86
C PRO A 268 -3.54 0.46 25.41
N LEU A 269 -2.38 0.75 24.81
CA LEU A 269 -2.07 2.10 24.31
C LEU A 269 -2.92 2.44 23.08
N ASP A 270 -3.62 3.57 23.16
CA ASP A 270 -4.38 4.11 22.03
C ASP A 270 -3.43 4.68 20.96
N GLN A 271 -3.28 3.92 19.88
CA GLN A 271 -2.41 4.23 18.75
C GLN A 271 -2.95 5.33 17.82
N THR A 272 -4.19 5.77 18.00
CA THR A 272 -4.79 6.89 17.27
C THR A 272 -4.38 8.25 17.84
N LYS A 273 -3.71 8.26 18.99
CA LYS A 273 -3.28 9.49 19.67
C LYS A 273 -1.79 9.76 19.43
N PRO A 274 -1.39 11.04 19.35
CA PRO A 274 0.01 11.43 19.39
C PRO A 274 0.69 10.85 20.64
N ASN A 275 1.80 10.12 20.46
CA ASN A 275 2.51 9.51 21.58
C ASN A 275 4.04 9.56 21.38
N ALA A 276 4.75 10.02 22.41
CA ALA A 276 6.21 10.09 22.42
C ALA A 276 6.89 8.72 22.47
N PHE A 277 6.27 7.72 23.10
CA PHE A 277 6.78 6.35 23.12
C PHE A 277 6.94 5.82 21.68
N PHE A 278 5.92 5.97 20.84
CA PHE A 278 5.99 5.52 19.45
C PHE A 278 6.97 6.34 18.61
N TYR A 279 7.18 7.62 18.93
CA TYR A 279 8.21 8.44 18.30
C TYR A 279 9.60 7.87 18.57
N TRP A 280 9.95 7.59 19.84
CA TRP A 280 11.24 7.04 20.21
C TRP A 280 11.43 5.60 19.71
N LEU A 281 10.35 4.81 19.72
CA LEU A 281 10.31 3.48 19.08
C LEU A 281 10.70 3.57 17.60
N LYS A 282 10.04 4.45 16.83
CA LYS A 282 10.36 4.66 15.42
C LYS A 282 11.77 5.20 15.21
N ARG A 283 12.20 6.15 16.06
CA ARG A 283 13.45 6.88 15.87
C ARG A 283 14.68 6.02 16.15
N PHE A 284 14.65 5.19 17.20
CA PHE A 284 15.83 4.45 17.63
C PHE A 284 15.69 2.94 17.47
N VAL A 285 14.54 2.38 17.88
CA VAL A 285 14.37 0.92 17.89
C VAL A 285 14.21 0.39 16.47
N PHE A 286 13.31 0.97 15.67
CA PHE A 286 13.08 0.48 14.31
C PHE A 286 14.30 0.66 13.39
N GLU A 287 15.11 1.70 13.60
CA GLU A 287 16.38 1.87 12.89
C GLU A 287 17.39 0.77 13.29
N HIS A 288 17.55 0.51 14.59
CA HIS A 288 18.43 -0.55 15.08
C HIS A 288 17.96 -1.93 14.59
N VAL A 289 16.67 -2.22 14.68
CA VAL A 289 16.06 -3.46 14.18
C VAL A 289 16.29 -3.61 12.67
N TYR A 290 16.15 -2.53 11.90
CA TYR A 290 16.45 -2.56 10.47
C TYR A 290 17.88 -3.00 10.22
N TRP A 291 18.89 -2.38 10.84
CA TRP A 291 20.28 -2.70 10.52
C TRP A 291 20.76 -4.04 11.09
N HIS A 292 20.21 -4.49 12.22
CA HIS A 292 20.76 -5.65 12.94
C HIS A 292 19.90 -6.91 12.89
N ALA A 293 18.60 -6.81 12.61
CA ALA A 293 17.69 -7.96 12.63
C ALA A 293 17.07 -8.28 11.26
N MET A 294 16.55 -7.29 10.54
CA MET A 294 15.71 -7.56 9.37
C MET A 294 16.46 -8.14 8.15
N PRO A 295 17.58 -7.57 7.67
CA PRO A 295 18.41 -8.17 6.61
C PRO A 295 18.94 -9.55 6.96
N ASN A 296 19.04 -9.85 8.26
CA ASN A 296 19.46 -11.15 8.78
C ASN A 296 18.30 -12.14 8.97
N GLY A 297 17.07 -11.78 8.56
CA GLY A 297 15.89 -12.64 8.67
C GLY A 297 15.36 -12.86 10.09
N ARG A 298 15.65 -11.94 11.02
CA ARG A 298 15.31 -12.08 12.46
C ARG A 298 14.15 -11.18 12.92
N TRP A 299 13.41 -10.58 11.98
CA TRP A 299 12.31 -9.66 12.29
C TRP A 299 11.06 -10.00 11.46
N TYR A 300 9.95 -10.21 12.14
CA TYR A 300 8.71 -10.79 11.61
C TYR A 300 7.51 -9.83 11.74
N GLY A 301 7.75 -8.52 11.54
CA GLY A 301 6.70 -7.50 11.57
C GLY A 301 6.06 -7.36 12.95
N LYS A 302 4.72 -7.46 13.02
CA LYS A 302 3.99 -7.37 14.31
C LYS A 302 4.38 -8.43 15.33
N TYR A 303 4.95 -9.54 14.88
CA TYR A 303 5.45 -10.62 15.75
C TYR A 303 6.88 -10.36 16.25
N MET A 304 7.50 -9.24 15.87
CA MET A 304 8.81 -8.82 16.34
C MET A 304 9.88 -9.89 16.08
N PHE A 305 10.47 -10.48 17.12
CA PHE A 305 11.49 -11.52 17.02
C PHE A 305 10.94 -12.95 17.04
N PHE A 306 9.62 -13.10 17.13
CA PHE A 306 8.96 -14.40 17.17
C PHE A 306 8.48 -14.77 15.78
N GLU A 307 8.89 -15.94 15.30
CA GLU A 307 8.36 -16.44 14.05
C GLU A 307 6.84 -16.65 14.18
N PRO A 308 6.03 -16.14 13.25
CA PRO A 308 4.59 -16.28 13.33
C PRO A 308 4.21 -17.76 13.31
N TRP A 309 3.41 -18.20 14.29
CA TRP A 309 2.78 -19.53 14.24
C TRP A 309 1.96 -19.61 12.94
N ALA A 310 2.08 -20.73 12.24
CA ALA A 310 1.74 -20.79 10.83
C ALA A 310 0.24 -20.54 10.59
N GLN A 311 -0.08 -19.41 9.95
CA GLN A 311 -1.35 -19.22 9.28
C GLN A 311 -1.25 -19.96 7.95
N HIS A 312 -1.87 -21.13 7.86
CA HIS A 312 -1.98 -21.90 6.63
C HIS A 312 -3.33 -21.62 5.97
N LYS A 313 -3.38 -21.61 4.63
CA LYS A 313 -4.64 -21.81 3.90
C LYS A 313 -5.27 -23.09 4.46
N ALA A 314 -6.52 -23.01 4.89
CA ALA A 314 -7.29 -24.22 5.15
C ALA A 314 -7.27 -25.06 3.88
N GLU A 315 -6.95 -26.35 3.99
CA GLU A 315 -7.13 -27.28 2.88
C GLU A 315 -8.58 -27.15 2.42
N SER A 316 -8.79 -26.66 1.20
CA SER A 316 -10.09 -26.78 0.57
C SER A 316 -10.36 -28.28 0.46
N THR A 317 -11.17 -28.80 1.35
CA THR A 317 -11.84 -30.08 1.19
C THR A 317 -12.92 -29.91 0.11
N GLU A 318 -12.50 -29.50 -1.09
CA GLU A 318 -13.11 -30.06 -2.28
C GLU A 318 -12.58 -31.49 -2.33
N THR A 319 -13.36 -32.38 -1.72
CA THR A 319 -13.38 -33.78 -2.09
C THR A 319 -13.35 -33.80 -3.62
N LYS A 320 -12.19 -34.11 -4.21
CA LYS A 320 -12.14 -34.68 -5.55
C LYS A 320 -13.06 -35.88 -5.44
N ALA A 321 -14.32 -35.72 -5.82
CA ALA A 321 -15.18 -36.82 -6.15
C ALA A 321 -14.36 -37.60 -7.18
N THR A 322 -13.77 -38.70 -6.73
CA THR A 322 -13.16 -39.68 -7.59
C THR A 322 -14.25 -40.02 -8.59
N GLY A 323 -14.10 -39.53 -9.81
CA GLY A 323 -14.93 -39.97 -10.92
C GLY A 323 -14.87 -41.49 -10.97
N PRO A 324 -15.98 -42.15 -11.32
CA PRO A 324 -16.08 -43.60 -11.23
C PRO A 324 -14.93 -44.25 -12.00
N THR A 325 -14.38 -45.30 -11.42
CA THR A 325 -13.28 -46.06 -12.02
C THR A 325 -13.76 -46.75 -13.31
N PRO A 326 -12.86 -47.13 -14.24
CA PRO A 326 -13.24 -47.73 -15.52
C PRO A 326 -14.11 -49.00 -15.44
N SER A 327 -14.26 -49.63 -14.27
CA SER A 327 -15.17 -50.77 -14.08
C SER A 327 -16.62 -50.38 -13.77
N GLU A 328 -16.91 -49.13 -13.41
CA GLU A 328 -18.26 -48.66 -13.07
C GLU A 328 -19.04 -48.15 -14.30
N HIS A 329 -18.33 -47.85 -15.40
CA HIS A 329 -18.94 -47.52 -16.70
C HIS A 329 -19.60 -48.72 -17.41
N ALA A 330 -19.28 -49.96 -17.00
CA ALA A 330 -19.86 -51.17 -17.60
C ALA A 330 -21.26 -51.49 -17.03
N ALA A 331 -21.58 -51.03 -15.81
CA ALA A 331 -22.87 -51.31 -15.17
C ALA A 331 -23.99 -50.36 -15.63
N LEU A 332 -23.66 -49.12 -16.03
CA LEU A 332 -24.67 -48.12 -16.42
C LEU A 332 -25.20 -48.27 -17.85
N LYS A 333 -24.49 -49.02 -18.73
CA LYS A 333 -24.93 -49.24 -20.12
C LYS A 333 -25.88 -50.43 -20.31
N ALA A 334 -26.15 -51.22 -19.27
CA ALA A 334 -27.02 -52.38 -19.35
C ALA A 334 -28.49 -52.12 -18.94
N GLN A 335 -28.84 -50.91 -18.45
CA GLN A 335 -30.20 -50.60 -17.97
C GLN A 335 -31.07 -49.77 -18.93
N VAL A 336 -30.59 -49.43 -20.13
CA VAL A 336 -31.34 -48.57 -21.09
C VAL A 336 -31.86 -49.33 -22.32
N ALA A 337 -31.94 -50.67 -22.28
CA ALA A 337 -32.41 -51.45 -23.42
C ALA A 337 -33.45 -52.52 -23.03
N ALA A 338 -34.73 -52.12 -22.91
CA ALA A 338 -35.89 -52.90 -23.37
C ALA A 338 -37.22 -52.13 -23.22
N PRO A 339 -38.18 -52.23 -24.17
CA PRO A 339 -39.35 -51.34 -24.26
C PRO A 339 -40.71 -51.99 -23.86
N SER A 340 -41.77 -51.15 -23.91
CA SER A 340 -43.22 -51.47 -23.98
C SER A 340 -43.88 -51.76 -22.62
N THR A 341 -45.13 -51.42 -22.28
CA THR A 341 -46.43 -51.08 -22.93
C THR A 341 -47.28 -50.37 -21.85
N GLY A 342 -48.05 -49.30 -22.07
CA GLY A 342 -49.42 -49.36 -22.60
C GLY A 342 -50.46 -48.83 -21.59
N THR A 343 -51.28 -47.83 -22.01
CA THR A 343 -52.71 -47.55 -21.68
C THR A 343 -53.14 -47.35 -20.21
N SER A 344 -54.10 -46.51 -19.79
CA SER A 344 -55.06 -45.55 -20.38
C SER A 344 -55.90 -44.92 -19.24
N GLN A 345 -56.66 -43.85 -19.57
CA GLN A 345 -57.83 -43.24 -18.86
C GLN A 345 -57.50 -42.22 -17.74
N ALA A 346 -57.86 -40.92 -17.79
CA ALA A 346 -59.06 -40.14 -18.20
C ALA A 346 -60.05 -39.87 -17.05
N SER A 347 -60.25 -38.58 -16.72
CA SER A 347 -61.50 -37.88 -16.30
C SER A 347 -61.16 -36.65 -15.42
N SER A 348 -61.31 -35.41 -15.93
CA SER A 348 -62.36 -34.40 -15.58
C SER A 348 -62.44 -34.04 -14.09
N SER A 349 -62.38 -32.79 -13.62
CA SER A 349 -63.34 -31.66 -13.83
C SER A 349 -62.81 -30.43 -13.04
N SER A 350 -62.55 -29.27 -13.63
CA SER A 350 -63.39 -28.04 -13.70
C SER A 350 -63.93 -27.45 -12.37
N SER A 351 -63.53 -26.19 -12.06
CA SER A 351 -64.36 -25.03 -11.65
C SER A 351 -63.46 -24.00 -10.91
N SER A 352 -63.03 -22.87 -11.52
CA SER A 352 -63.75 -21.58 -11.68
C SER A 352 -64.02 -20.87 -10.34
N ASP A 353 -63.28 -19.81 -10.04
CA ASP A 353 -63.73 -18.39 -10.01
C ASP A 353 -63.76 -17.95 -8.53
N SER A 354 -63.37 -16.76 -8.09
CA SER A 354 -63.12 -15.45 -8.74
C SER A 354 -62.10 -14.67 -7.92
#